data_AF-A0A7X6YXK4-F1
#
_entry.id   AF-A0A7X6YXK4-F1
#
_cell.length_a   1.000
_cell.length_b   1.000
_cell.length_c   1.000
_cell.angle_alpha   90.00
_cell.angle_beta   90.00
_cell.angle_gamma   90.00
#
_symmetry.space_group_name_H-M   'P 1'
#
loop_
_entity.id
_entity.type
_entity.pdbx_description
1 polymer ?
#
loop_
_entity_poly.entity_id
_entity_poly.type
_entity_poly.pdbx_seq_one_letter_code
_entity_poly.pdbx_strand_id
1 'polypeptide(L)' 'DTEGLEPTENVYPLENVFQTKEPFLPTPQELLANAPVSRDGCFFVPEVIAQEEE' A
#
# COMPACT_ATOMS: atom_id res chain seq x y z
N ASP A 1 34.05 11.69 -2.10
CA ASP A 1 33.77 13.09 -2.40
C ASP A 1 32.64 13.11 -3.40
N THR A 2 31.52 13.72 -3.04
CA THR A 2 30.28 13.81 -3.83
C THR A 2 29.72 15.24 -3.77
N GLU A 3 30.58 16.21 -3.42
CA GLU A 3 30.20 17.62 -3.40
C GLU A 3 29.73 18.06 -4.80
N GLY A 4 28.53 18.64 -4.87
CA GLY A 4 27.94 19.15 -6.11
C GLY A 4 27.32 18.10 -7.03
N LEU A 5 27.24 16.82 -6.63
CA LEU A 5 26.45 15.82 -7.37
C LEU A 5 25.00 15.82 -6.87
N GLU A 6 24.08 15.97 -7.80
CA GLU A 6 22.67 15.75 -7.51
C GLU A 6 22.41 14.26 -7.20
N PRO A 7 21.64 13.94 -6.15
CA PRO A 7 21.27 12.57 -5.85
C PRO A 7 20.50 11.92 -7.00
N THR A 8 20.81 10.67 -7.31
CA THR A 8 20.02 9.89 -8.27
C THR A 8 18.66 9.55 -7.66
N GLU A 9 17.59 10.19 -8.15
CA GLU A 9 16.22 9.92 -7.68
C GLU A 9 15.71 8.55 -8.14
N ASN A 10 15.80 8.28 -9.44
CA ASN A 10 15.40 7.03 -10.05
C ASN A 10 16.50 6.54 -11.00
N VAL A 11 16.73 5.23 -11.01
CA VAL A 11 17.72 4.59 -11.91
C VAL A 11 17.34 4.66 -13.39
N TYR A 12 16.06 4.89 -13.68
CA TYR A 12 15.53 5.06 -15.03
C TYR A 12 14.84 6.42 -15.12
N PRO A 13 15.07 7.22 -16.18
CA PRO A 13 14.39 8.49 -16.37
C PRO A 13 12.91 8.24 -16.60
N LEU A 14 12.07 8.65 -15.65
CA LEU A 14 10.62 8.50 -15.74
C LEU A 14 9.97 9.87 -15.91
N GLU A 15 8.89 9.88 -16.68
CA GLU A 15 7.94 10.98 -16.71
C GLU A 15 6.68 10.57 -15.96
N ASN A 16 5.74 11.50 -15.75
CA ASN A 16 4.49 11.21 -15.06
C ASN A 16 3.71 10.08 -15.76
N VAL A 17 3.56 8.94 -15.08
CA VAL A 17 2.81 7.78 -15.57
C VAL A 17 1.39 7.84 -15.02
N PHE A 18 0.42 8.16 -15.89
CA PHE A 18 -0.99 8.23 -15.52
C PHE A 18 -1.71 6.89 -15.74
N GLN A 19 -2.66 6.55 -14.87
CA GLN A 19 -3.56 5.42 -15.08
C GLN A 19 -4.54 5.75 -16.22
N THR A 20 -4.47 4.99 -17.32
CA THR A 20 -5.30 5.19 -18.52
C THR A 20 -6.49 4.23 -18.61
N LYS A 21 -6.54 3.21 -17.75
CA LYS A 21 -7.60 2.21 -17.74
C LYS A 21 -8.63 2.53 -16.67
N GLU A 22 -9.85 2.04 -16.91
CA GLU A 22 -10.90 2.08 -15.91
C GLU A 22 -10.51 1.24 -14.68
N PRO A 23 -10.93 1.66 -13.46
CA PRO A 23 -10.72 0.89 -12.26
C PRO A 23 -11.36 -0.50 -12.37
N PHE A 24 -10.62 -1.53 -11.96
CA PHE A 24 -11.14 -2.88 -11.83
C PHE A 24 -11.63 -3.11 -10.39
N LEU A 25 -12.77 -3.79 -10.24
CA LEU A 25 -13.33 -4.18 -8.96
C LEU A 25 -13.05 -5.66 -8.68
N PRO A 26 -12.19 -6.00 -7.70
CA PRO A 26 -11.97 -7.37 -7.29
C PRO A 26 -13.16 -7.92 -6.50
N THR A 27 -13.27 -9.24 -6.44
CA THR A 27 -14.25 -9.94 -5.60
C THR A 27 -13.79 -9.99 -4.13
N PRO A 28 -14.73 -10.06 -3.16
CA PRO A 28 -14.38 -10.23 -1.75
C PRO A 28 -13.52 -11.47 -1.48
N GLN A 29 -13.74 -12.55 -2.24
CA GLN A 29 -12.97 -13.79 -2.14
C GLN A 29 -11.51 -13.60 -2.53
N GLU A 30 -11.24 -12.86 -3.62
CA GLU A 30 -9.87 -12.53 -4.05
C GLU A 30 -9.16 -11.67 -3.01
N LEU A 31 -9.87 -10.70 -2.43
CA LEU A 31 -9.30 -9.80 -1.42
C LEU A 31 -8.89 -10.54 -0.13
N LEU A 32 -9.65 -11.55 0.28
CA LEU A 32 -9.42 -12.27 1.54
C LEU A 32 -8.63 -13.57 1.36
N ALA A 33 -8.23 -13.92 0.13
CA ALA A 33 -7.58 -15.18 -0.18
C ALA A 33 -6.32 -15.46 0.66
N ASN A 34 -5.61 -14.41 1.07
CA ASN A 34 -4.40 -14.48 1.89
C ASN A 34 -4.57 -13.84 3.27
N ALA A 35 -5.81 -13.56 3.71
CA ALA A 35 -6.05 -12.99 5.02
C ALA A 35 -5.59 -13.98 6.10
N PRO A 36 -4.68 -13.61 7.03
CA PRO A 36 -4.24 -14.52 8.09
C PRO A 36 -5.40 -15.02 8.95
N VAL A 37 -6.32 -14.10 9.27
CA VAL A 37 -7.62 -14.39 9.86
C VAL A 37 -8.64 -13.48 9.20
N SER A 38 -9.76 -14.04 8.76
CA SER A 38 -10.90 -13.30 8.23
C SER A 38 -12.16 -13.61 9.04
N ARG A 39 -12.99 -12.59 9.31
CA ARG A 39 -14.29 -12.74 9.96
C ARG A 39 -15.30 -11.78 9.34
N ASP A 40 -16.50 -12.26 9.04
CA ASP A 40 -17.61 -11.45 8.48
C ASP A 40 -17.25 -10.65 7.22
N GLY A 41 -16.38 -11.21 6.37
CA GLY A 41 -15.91 -10.52 5.15
C GLY A 41 -14.85 -9.43 5.40
N CYS A 42 -14.29 -9.37 6.61
CA CYS A 42 -13.22 -8.44 6.99
C CYS A 42 -11.93 -9.19 7.34
N PHE A 43 -10.79 -8.48 7.21
CA PHE A 43 -9.57 -8.87 7.91
C PHE A 43 -9.81 -8.72 9.41
N PHE A 44 -9.48 -9.77 10.16
CA PHE A 44 -9.62 -9.75 11.60
C PHE A 44 -8.27 -9.43 12.24
N VAL A 45 -8.22 -8.35 13.01
CA VAL A 45 -7.05 -7.89 13.75
C VAL A 45 -7.42 -7.68 15.23
N PRO A 46 -6.45 -7.73 16.15
CA PRO A 46 -6.65 -7.28 17.52
C PRO A 46 -7.19 -5.85 17.54
N GLU A 47 -8.02 -5.54 18.53
CA GLU A 47 -8.56 -4.20 18.73
C GLU A 47 -7.43 -3.18 18.91
N VAL A 48 -7.51 -2.06 18.18
CA VAL A 48 -6.58 -0.95 18.36
C VAL A 48 -7.00 -0.20 19.60
N ILE A 49 -6.34 -0.49 20.73
CA ILE A 49 -6.51 0.27 21.96
C ILE A 49 -5.69 1.54 21.82
N ALA A 50 -6.34 2.71 21.83
CA ALA A 50 -5.63 3.98 21.97
C ALA A 50 -4.90 3.94 23.32
N GLN A 51 -3.58 4.13 23.31
CA GLN A 51 -2.86 4.33 24.56
C GLN A 51 -3.41 5.62 25.19
N GLU A 52 -4.00 5.53 26.37
CA GLU A 52 -4.36 6.71 27.15
C GLU A 52 -3.06 7.50 27.39
N GLU A 53 -3.02 8.76 26.95
CA GLU A 53 -1.93 9.67 27.31
C GLU A 53 -2.03 9.92 28.83
N GLU A 54 -1.09 9.35 29.61
CA GLU A 54 -0.88 9.70 31.03
C GLU A 54 -0.20 11.07 31.18
#